data_AF-A0A7C2UCE1-F1
#
_entry.id   AF-A0A7C2UCE1-F1
#
_cell.length_a   1.000
_cell.length_b   1.000
_cell.length_c   1.000
_cell.angle_alpha   90.00
_cell.angle_beta   90.00
_cell.angle_gamma   90.00
#
_symmetry.space_group_name_H-M   'P 1'
#
loop_
_entity.id
_entity.type
_entity.pdbx_description
1 polymer ?
#
loop_
_entity_poly.entity_id
_entity_poly.type
_entity_poly.pdbx_seq_one_letter_code
_entity_poly.pdbx_strand_id
1 'polypeptide(L)'
;MIIDVNVNYGIWPFRKFYIDSLKKLEKKLKENKIDFAFISHLGGVLNYQEVEEYNNELYKKIKGNKNFYFVPVINLNLKDAEENIEKFKFIKIVPNYHLYSINDKKFTKIFRKISDLKIVVFLQMRYEDERNQNPLFKVKGMDIEEIKKFASNFPEIKIILLCSYYREAIELCKMENIYSDISFIENYKTIKTLLNY
;
A
#
# COMPACT_ATOMS: atom_id res chain seq x y z
N MET A 1 -15.93 -14.87 4.29
CA MET A 1 -15.48 -13.87 3.31
C MET A 1 -14.01 -13.60 3.56
N ILE A 2 -13.17 -13.70 2.54
CA ILE A 2 -11.72 -13.40 2.61
C ILE A 2 -11.43 -12.25 1.65
N ILE A 3 -10.70 -11.24 2.14
CA ILE A 3 -10.29 -10.08 1.36
C ILE A 3 -8.77 -10.00 1.37
N ASP A 4 -8.16 -9.89 0.20
CA ASP A 4 -6.74 -9.59 0.06
C ASP A 4 -6.53 -8.08 -0.09
N VAL A 5 -5.82 -7.47 0.84
CA VAL A 5 -5.61 -6.01 0.87
C VAL A 5 -4.34 -5.56 0.14
N ASN A 6 -3.53 -6.48 -0.37
CA ASN A 6 -2.21 -6.17 -0.92
C ASN A 6 -1.93 -6.87 -2.26
N VAL A 7 -2.86 -6.72 -3.20
CA VAL A 7 -2.68 -7.22 -4.55
C VAL A 7 -2.02 -6.14 -5.41
N ASN A 8 -1.01 -6.52 -6.19
CA ASN A 8 -0.32 -5.60 -7.08
C ASN A 8 -0.29 -6.17 -8.50
N TYR A 9 -0.56 -5.32 -9.50
CA TYR A 9 -0.51 -5.64 -10.92
C TYR A 9 0.64 -4.88 -11.59
N GLY A 10 1.23 -5.49 -12.62
CA GLY A 10 2.31 -4.91 -13.41
C GLY A 10 3.65 -5.62 -13.19
N ILE A 11 4.72 -4.97 -13.63
CA ILE A 11 6.07 -5.54 -13.65
C ILE A 11 6.86 -4.98 -12.45
N TRP A 12 7.61 -5.87 -11.79
CA TRP A 12 8.69 -5.49 -10.91
C TRP A 12 10.03 -5.79 -11.60
N PRO A 13 10.94 -4.81 -11.77
CA PRO A 13 12.11 -4.99 -12.64
C PRO A 13 13.11 -6.03 -12.12
N PHE A 14 13.09 -6.31 -10.82
CA PHE A 14 14.05 -7.22 -10.19
C PHE A 14 13.53 -8.65 -10.03
N ARG A 15 12.26 -8.92 -10.37
CA ARG A 15 11.65 -10.24 -10.24
C ARG A 15 10.60 -10.51 -11.30
N LYS A 16 10.74 -11.63 -12.02
CA LYS A 16 9.69 -12.12 -12.91
C LYS A 16 8.59 -12.81 -12.10
N PHE A 17 7.35 -12.41 -12.30
CA PHE A 17 6.18 -13.05 -11.69
C PHE A 17 5.56 -14.06 -12.66
N TYR A 18 5.14 -15.21 -12.14
CA TYR A 18 4.37 -16.21 -12.92
C TYR A 18 2.93 -15.76 -13.18
N ILE A 19 2.38 -14.96 -12.26
CA ILE A 19 1.08 -14.32 -12.37
C ILE A 19 1.32 -12.92 -12.95
N ASP A 20 1.32 -12.84 -14.27
CA ASP A 20 1.74 -11.68 -15.07
C ASP A 20 0.56 -10.99 -15.80
N SER A 21 -0.68 -11.36 -15.48
CA SER A 21 -1.89 -10.82 -16.10
C SER A 21 -3.06 -10.84 -15.13
N LEU A 22 -4.01 -9.91 -15.32
CA LEU A 22 -5.22 -9.84 -14.50
C LEU A 22 -6.03 -11.13 -14.52
N LYS A 23 -6.16 -11.78 -15.69
CA LYS A 23 -6.87 -13.06 -15.81
C LYS A 23 -6.24 -14.17 -14.95
N LYS A 24 -4.90 -14.27 -14.95
CA LYS A 24 -4.19 -15.25 -14.10
C LYS A 24 -4.34 -14.88 -12.62
N LEU A 25 -4.30 -13.59 -12.30
CA LEU A 25 -4.48 -13.09 -10.94
C LEU A 25 -5.88 -13.41 -10.41
N GLU A 26 -6.94 -13.09 -11.15
CA GLU A 26 -8.33 -13.44 -10.82
C GLU A 26 -8.49 -14.94 -10.61
N LYS A 27 -7.94 -15.76 -11.52
CA LYS A 27 -7.95 -17.21 -11.37
C LYS A 27 -7.30 -17.63 -10.05
N LYS A 28 -6.13 -17.06 -9.72
CA LYS A 28 -5.40 -17.40 -8.49
C LYS A 28 -6.17 -16.97 -7.23
N LEU A 29 -6.77 -15.79 -7.23
CA LEU A 29 -7.60 -15.32 -6.12
C LEU A 29 -8.79 -16.27 -5.88
N LYS A 30 -9.48 -16.66 -6.96
CA LYS A 30 -10.59 -17.62 -6.91
C LYS A 30 -10.15 -19.00 -6.40
N GLU A 31 -9.03 -19.53 -6.88
CA GLU A 31 -8.45 -20.80 -6.41
C GLU A 31 -8.17 -20.79 -4.90
N ASN A 32 -7.77 -19.64 -4.35
CA ASN A 32 -7.51 -19.46 -2.92
C ASN A 32 -8.75 -19.01 -2.13
N LYS A 33 -9.94 -18.99 -2.74
CA LYS A 33 -11.21 -18.58 -2.10
C LYS A 33 -11.18 -17.15 -1.55
N ILE A 34 -10.48 -16.25 -2.26
CA ILE A 34 -10.48 -14.81 -1.97
C ILE A 34 -11.64 -14.17 -2.73
N ASP A 35 -12.55 -13.51 -2.01
CA ASP A 35 -13.77 -12.93 -2.56
C ASP A 35 -13.49 -11.57 -3.23
N PHE A 36 -12.66 -10.75 -2.57
CA PHE A 36 -12.32 -9.39 -3.02
C PHE A 36 -10.83 -9.11 -2.85
N ALA A 37 -10.29 -8.25 -3.69
CA ALA A 37 -8.92 -7.81 -3.62
C ALA A 37 -8.79 -6.29 -3.81
N PHE A 38 -8.02 -5.64 -2.95
CA PHE A 38 -7.54 -4.27 -3.19
C PHE A 38 -6.31 -4.34 -4.08
N ILE A 39 -6.36 -3.66 -5.23
CA ILE A 39 -5.34 -3.76 -6.27
C ILE A 39 -4.73 -2.40 -6.61
N SER A 40 -3.40 -2.37 -6.67
CA SER A 40 -2.58 -1.22 -7.10
C SER A 40 -1.66 -1.57 -8.27
N HIS A 41 -1.17 -0.57 -9.00
CA HIS A 41 -0.23 -0.76 -10.10
C HIS A 41 1.22 -0.57 -9.66
N LEU A 42 2.09 -1.56 -9.88
CA LEU A 42 3.53 -1.51 -9.51
C LEU A 42 4.31 -0.42 -10.25
N GLY A 43 3.91 -0.11 -11.49
CA GLY A 43 4.50 0.98 -12.28
C GLY A 43 4.50 2.34 -11.57
N GLY A 44 3.49 2.63 -10.75
CA GLY A 44 3.42 3.87 -9.96
C GLY A 44 4.43 3.95 -8.81
N VAL A 45 5.14 2.86 -8.50
CA VAL A 45 6.16 2.81 -7.45
C VAL A 45 7.48 3.40 -7.95
N LEU A 46 7.95 2.96 -9.12
CA LEU A 46 9.26 3.36 -9.67
C LEU A 46 9.15 4.51 -10.67
N ASN A 47 8.06 4.61 -11.43
CA ASN A 47 7.82 5.70 -12.36
C ASN A 47 7.09 6.85 -11.65
N TYR A 48 7.75 7.43 -10.66
CA TYR A 48 7.16 8.37 -9.70
C TYR A 48 6.61 9.67 -10.32
N GLN A 49 6.95 10.00 -11.57
CA GLN A 49 6.42 11.16 -12.30
C GLN A 49 5.16 10.82 -13.12
N GLU A 50 4.98 9.55 -13.50
CA GLU A 50 3.94 9.08 -14.42
C GLU A 50 2.91 8.20 -13.69
N VAL A 51 2.79 8.37 -12.37
CA VAL A 51 1.93 7.53 -11.52
C VAL A 51 0.48 7.51 -12.03
N GLU A 52 -0.01 8.63 -12.57
CA GLU A 52 -1.36 8.72 -13.10
C GLU A 52 -1.57 7.83 -14.34
N GLU A 53 -0.58 7.70 -15.22
CA GLU A 53 -0.69 6.86 -16.42
C GLU A 53 -0.92 5.39 -16.06
N TYR A 54 -0.13 4.89 -15.11
CA TYR A 54 -0.24 3.52 -14.60
C TYR A 54 -1.54 3.28 -13.82
N ASN A 55 -1.96 4.26 -13.03
CA ASN A 55 -3.26 4.22 -12.35
C ASN A 55 -4.41 4.15 -13.37
N ASN A 56 -4.37 4.99 -14.41
CA ASN A 56 -5.37 5.02 -15.48
C ASN A 56 -5.38 3.72 -16.29
N GLU A 57 -4.21 3.14 -16.58
CA GLU A 57 -4.09 1.83 -17.21
C GLU A 57 -4.82 0.76 -16.39
N LEU A 58 -4.48 0.65 -15.09
CA LEU A 58 -5.10 -0.34 -14.22
C LEU A 58 -6.61 -0.12 -14.11
N TYR A 59 -7.04 1.12 -13.86
CA TYR A 59 -8.44 1.47 -13.70
C TYR A 59 -9.26 1.07 -14.92
N LYS A 60 -8.77 1.36 -16.14
CA LYS A 60 -9.43 0.94 -17.40
C LYS A 60 -9.56 -0.58 -17.50
N LYS A 61 -8.53 -1.33 -17.11
CA LYS A 61 -8.52 -2.80 -17.20
C LYS A 61 -9.46 -3.48 -16.20
N ILE A 62 -9.63 -2.92 -15.00
CA ILE A 62 -10.51 -3.50 -13.97
C ILE A 62 -11.89 -2.85 -13.93
N LYS A 63 -12.18 -1.87 -14.79
CA LYS A 63 -13.48 -1.20 -14.83
C LYS A 63 -14.60 -2.21 -15.07
N GLY A 64 -15.56 -2.24 -14.15
CA GLY A 64 -16.70 -3.18 -14.18
C GLY A 64 -16.41 -4.55 -13.56
N ASN A 65 -15.17 -4.85 -13.17
CA ASN A 65 -14.85 -6.00 -12.35
C ASN A 65 -15.34 -5.74 -10.91
N LYS A 66 -16.11 -6.69 -10.35
CA LYS A 66 -16.70 -6.57 -9.01
C LYS A 66 -15.84 -7.17 -7.88
N ASN A 67 -14.80 -7.93 -8.24
CA ASN A 67 -13.88 -8.57 -7.31
C ASN A 67 -12.68 -7.68 -6.95
N PHE A 68 -12.42 -6.63 -7.74
CA PHE A 68 -11.32 -5.70 -7.48
C PHE A 68 -11.79 -4.35 -6.95
N TYR A 69 -11.18 -3.92 -5.86
CA TYR A 69 -11.22 -2.54 -5.38
C TYR A 69 -9.96 -1.81 -5.85
N PHE A 70 -10.13 -0.77 -6.64
CA PHE A 70 -9.02 0.03 -7.12
C PHE A 70 -8.40 0.85 -6.00
N VAL A 71 -7.08 0.77 -5.85
CA VAL A 71 -6.28 1.58 -4.93
C VAL A 71 -5.16 2.27 -5.73
N PRO A 72 -5.37 3.50 -6.21
CA PRO A 72 -4.35 4.23 -6.95
C PRO A 72 -3.14 4.50 -6.06
N VAL A 73 -1.96 4.39 -6.66
CA VAL A 73 -0.73 4.89 -6.03
C VAL A 73 -0.75 6.41 -6.13
N ILE A 74 -0.42 7.13 -5.06
CA ILE A 74 -0.36 8.60 -5.07
C ILE A 74 1.05 9.03 -4.66
N ASN A 75 1.68 9.86 -5.51
CA ASN A 75 2.89 10.56 -5.15
C ASN A 75 2.54 11.98 -4.66
N LEU A 76 2.67 12.22 -3.36
CA LEU A 76 2.31 13.50 -2.74
C LEU A 76 3.19 14.68 -3.21
N ASN A 77 4.36 14.42 -3.79
CA ASN A 77 5.21 15.47 -4.35
C ASN A 77 4.71 16.02 -5.69
N LEU A 78 3.75 15.36 -6.35
CA LEU A 78 3.21 15.84 -7.63
C LEU A 78 2.17 16.96 -7.39
N LYS A 79 2.12 17.92 -8.32
CA LYS A 79 1.29 19.14 -8.17
C LYS A 79 -0.21 18.83 -8.11
N ASP A 80 -0.63 17.80 -8.82
CA ASP A 80 -2.00 17.32 -8.97
C ASP A 80 -2.39 16.28 -7.90
N ALA A 81 -1.52 15.98 -6.94
CA ALA A 81 -1.79 14.98 -5.90
C ALA A 81 -3.07 15.29 -5.10
N GLU A 82 -3.30 16.56 -4.76
CA GLU A 82 -4.47 16.98 -3.98
C GLU A 82 -5.79 16.70 -4.73
N GLU A 83 -5.83 16.95 -6.04
CA GLU A 83 -7.00 16.69 -6.90
C GLU A 83 -7.21 15.19 -7.13
N ASN A 84 -6.12 14.43 -7.26
CA ASN A 84 -6.21 12.98 -7.47
C ASN A 84 -6.73 12.24 -6.25
N ILE A 85 -6.41 12.71 -5.04
CA ILE A 85 -6.87 12.11 -3.79
C ILE A 85 -8.40 12.18 -3.66
N GLU A 86 -9.03 13.31 -4.02
CA GLU A 86 -10.48 13.52 -3.85
C GLU A 86 -11.35 12.52 -4.64
N LYS A 87 -10.79 11.91 -5.68
CA LYS A 87 -11.50 11.00 -6.59
C LYS A 87 -11.74 9.61 -5.98
N PHE A 88 -11.03 9.25 -4.90
CA PHE A 88 -10.96 7.87 -4.42
C PHE A 88 -11.14 7.75 -2.90
N LYS A 89 -11.80 6.66 -2.47
CA LYS A 89 -11.97 6.33 -1.03
C LYS A 89 -10.75 5.63 -0.42
N PHE A 90 -9.90 5.07 -1.27
CA PHE A 90 -8.71 4.31 -0.91
C PHE A 90 -7.56 4.86 -1.74
N ILE A 91 -6.41 5.09 -1.11
CA ILE A 91 -5.18 5.47 -1.82
C ILE A 91 -4.01 4.65 -1.27
N LYS A 92 -3.02 4.37 -2.11
CA LYS A 92 -1.73 3.80 -1.68
C LYS A 92 -0.65 4.87 -1.77
N ILE A 93 0.13 5.02 -0.72
CA ILE A 93 1.32 5.87 -0.72
C ILE A 93 2.57 5.03 -0.43
N VAL A 94 3.68 5.41 -1.06
CA VAL A 94 4.97 4.70 -1.00
C VAL A 94 6.12 5.69 -0.69
N PRO A 95 6.13 6.35 0.48
CA PRO A 95 7.02 7.50 0.74
C PRO A 95 8.52 7.22 0.52
N ASN A 96 8.99 6.03 0.91
CA ASN A 96 10.36 5.58 0.70
C ASN A 96 10.76 5.40 -0.78
N TYR A 97 9.82 5.02 -1.64
CA TYR A 97 10.07 4.93 -3.10
C TYR A 97 9.88 6.27 -3.82
N HIS A 98 9.09 7.18 -3.27
CA HIS A 98 8.86 8.52 -3.83
C HIS A 98 9.69 9.62 -3.18
N LEU A 99 10.65 9.23 -2.33
CA LEU A 99 11.67 10.09 -1.72
C LEU A 99 11.11 11.28 -0.94
N TYR A 100 10.14 11.03 -0.07
CA TYR A 100 9.65 12.04 0.87
C TYR A 100 9.41 11.48 2.26
N SER A 101 9.52 12.34 3.27
CA SER A 101 9.02 12.06 4.61
C SER A 101 7.52 12.26 4.67
N ILE A 102 6.79 11.30 5.23
CA ILE A 102 5.33 11.41 5.43
C ILE A 102 4.97 12.49 6.45
N ASN A 103 5.93 12.93 7.27
CA ASN A 103 5.76 14.02 8.24
C ASN A 103 6.24 15.39 7.74
N ASP A 104 6.58 15.52 6.45
CA ASP A 104 6.92 16.83 5.88
C ASP A 104 5.71 17.78 6.02
N LYS A 105 5.96 18.96 6.61
CA LYS A 105 4.92 19.94 6.91
C LYS A 105 4.14 20.35 5.67
N LYS A 106 4.75 20.31 4.48
CA LYS A 106 4.07 20.63 3.22
C LYS A 106 2.87 19.73 2.92
N PHE A 107 2.84 18.51 3.46
CA PHE A 107 1.73 17.57 3.28
C PHE A 107 0.62 17.71 4.32
N THR A 108 0.78 18.55 5.35
CA THR A 108 -0.21 18.72 6.43
C THR A 108 -1.61 19.04 5.89
N LYS A 109 -1.71 19.96 4.92
CA LYS A 109 -2.98 20.33 4.29
C LYS A 109 -3.62 19.14 3.58
N ILE A 110 -2.81 18.35 2.86
CA ILE A 110 -3.28 17.18 2.13
C ILE A 110 -3.79 16.11 3.11
N PHE A 111 -3.09 15.86 4.21
CA PHE A 111 -3.55 14.88 5.20
C PHE A 111 -4.79 15.32 5.97
N ARG A 112 -4.95 16.61 6.28
CA ARG A 112 -6.22 17.12 6.82
C ARG A 112 -7.39 16.86 5.86
N LYS A 113 -7.17 17.07 4.57
CA LYS A 113 -8.16 16.77 3.54
C LYS A 113 -8.48 15.27 3.44
N ILE A 114 -7.48 14.40 3.50
CA ILE A 114 -7.65 12.93 3.55
C ILE A 114 -8.53 12.55 4.76
N SER A 115 -8.27 13.15 5.92
CA SER A 115 -9.07 12.97 7.13
C SER A 115 -10.52 13.41 6.93
N ASP A 116 -10.75 14.63 6.43
CA ASP A 116 -12.09 15.20 6.23
C ASP A 116 -12.94 14.35 5.26
N LEU A 117 -12.30 13.84 4.21
CA LEU A 117 -12.91 12.96 3.20
C LEU A 117 -13.00 11.50 3.64
N LYS A 118 -12.47 11.15 4.83
CA LYS A 118 -12.43 9.80 5.40
C LYS A 118 -11.78 8.78 4.46
N ILE A 119 -10.74 9.22 3.76
CA ILE A 119 -9.98 8.37 2.83
C ILE A 119 -9.09 7.44 3.64
N VAL A 120 -9.12 6.15 3.30
CA VAL A 120 -8.25 5.13 3.91
C VAL A 120 -6.92 5.11 3.17
N VAL A 121 -5.83 5.14 3.93
CA VAL A 121 -4.47 5.19 3.40
C VAL A 121 -3.81 3.83 3.53
N PHE A 122 -3.46 3.22 2.40
CA PHE A 122 -2.61 2.05 2.31
C PHE A 122 -1.15 2.54 2.31
N LEU A 123 -0.43 2.29 3.39
CA LEU A 123 0.95 2.73 3.55
C LEU A 123 1.87 1.53 3.32
N GLN A 124 2.64 1.59 2.24
CA GLN A 124 3.59 0.53 1.93
C GLN A 124 4.85 0.65 2.79
N MET A 125 5.13 -0.35 3.62
CA MET A 125 6.36 -0.41 4.39
C MET A 125 7.56 -0.71 3.47
N ARG A 126 7.41 -1.73 2.61
CA ARG A 126 8.45 -2.26 1.72
C ARG A 126 7.85 -3.13 0.62
N TYR A 127 8.53 -3.27 -0.52
CA TYR A 127 8.18 -4.27 -1.56
C TYR A 127 9.07 -5.51 -1.55
N GLU A 128 10.31 -5.37 -1.08
CA GLU A 128 11.30 -6.45 -1.01
C GLU A 128 12.02 -6.42 0.34
N ASP A 129 12.34 -7.61 0.85
CA ASP A 129 13.26 -7.76 1.98
C ASP A 129 14.62 -7.13 1.62
N GLU A 130 15.13 -6.27 2.50
CA GLU A 130 16.31 -5.44 2.25
C GLU A 130 17.57 -6.27 1.92
N ARG A 131 17.62 -7.52 2.41
CA ARG A 131 18.73 -8.47 2.17
C ARG A 131 18.73 -8.99 0.74
N ASN A 132 17.54 -9.09 0.13
CA ASN A 132 17.34 -9.68 -1.20
C ASN A 132 17.29 -8.63 -2.32
N GLN A 133 17.22 -7.34 -1.97
CA GLN A 133 17.17 -6.27 -2.96
C GLN A 133 18.40 -6.26 -3.87
N ASN A 134 18.20 -5.82 -5.12
CA ASN A 134 19.29 -5.61 -6.07
C ASN A 134 20.37 -4.68 -5.46
N PRO A 135 21.68 -5.00 -5.58
CA PRO A 135 22.76 -4.19 -5.01
C PRO A 135 22.76 -2.71 -5.45
N LEU A 136 22.25 -2.41 -6.65
CA LEU A 136 22.17 -1.05 -7.19
C LEU A 136 20.84 -0.35 -6.87
N PHE A 137 19.88 -1.05 -6.26
CA PHE A 137 18.57 -0.51 -5.95
C PHE A 137 18.16 -0.92 -4.55
N LYS A 138 18.69 -0.18 -3.57
CA LYS A 138 18.43 -0.39 -2.14
C LYS A 138 17.46 0.66 -1.60
N VAL A 139 16.29 0.22 -1.16
CA VAL A 139 15.26 1.07 -0.55
C VAL A 139 14.92 0.50 0.82
N LYS A 140 15.19 1.27 1.87
CA LYS A 140 14.87 0.85 3.25
C LYS A 140 13.36 0.85 3.48
N GLY A 141 12.89 -0.02 4.37
CA GLY A 141 11.54 0.08 4.92
C GLY A 141 11.31 1.43 5.61
N MET A 142 10.03 1.79 5.76
CA MET A 142 9.62 2.98 6.50
C MET A 142 10.07 2.92 7.97
N ASP A 143 10.45 4.07 8.54
CA ASP A 143 10.78 4.20 9.95
C ASP A 143 9.50 4.13 10.82
N ILE A 144 9.51 3.27 11.83
CA ILE A 144 8.39 3.05 12.76
C ILE A 144 8.03 4.35 13.50
N GLU A 145 9.01 5.12 13.94
CA GLU A 145 8.78 6.36 14.69
C GLU A 145 8.18 7.44 13.80
N GLU A 146 8.55 7.45 12.51
CA GLU A 146 7.93 8.32 11.52
C GLU A 146 6.44 7.97 11.34
N ILE A 147 6.10 6.69 11.30
CA ILE A 147 4.70 6.22 11.19
C ILE A 147 3.91 6.56 12.45
N LYS A 148 4.45 6.30 13.65
CA LYS A 148 3.80 6.63 14.92
C LYS A 148 3.49 8.12 15.01
N LYS A 149 4.46 8.97 14.64
CA LYS A 149 4.27 10.42 14.61
C LYS A 149 3.17 10.82 13.63
N PHE A 150 3.17 10.24 12.44
CA PHE A 150 2.14 10.50 11.43
C PHE A 150 0.75 10.11 11.94
N ALA A 151 0.60 8.89 12.43
CA ALA A 151 -0.67 8.38 12.94
C ALA A 151 -1.18 9.17 14.17
N SER A 152 -0.27 9.69 15.01
CA SER A 152 -0.62 10.55 16.15
C SER A 152 -1.05 11.96 15.72
N ASN A 153 -0.47 12.51 14.65
CA ASN A 153 -0.84 13.83 14.13
C ASN A 153 -2.19 13.83 13.38
N PHE A 154 -2.60 12.67 12.87
CA PHE A 154 -3.83 12.46 12.09
C PHE A 154 -4.57 11.20 12.57
N PRO A 155 -5.06 11.17 13.83
CA PRO A 155 -5.70 9.99 14.42
C PRO A 155 -6.99 9.57 13.70
N GLU A 156 -7.61 10.46 12.93
CA GLU A 156 -8.82 10.19 12.16
C GLU A 156 -8.57 9.39 10.88
N ILE A 157 -7.34 9.40 10.37
CA ILE A 157 -6.96 8.67 9.16
C ILE A 157 -6.76 7.20 9.50
N LYS A 158 -7.54 6.32 8.87
CA LYS A 158 -7.31 4.87 8.92
C LYS A 158 -6.14 4.50 8.02
N ILE A 159 -5.15 3.85 8.59
CA ILE A 159 -3.91 3.46 7.93
C ILE A 159 -3.83 1.95 7.86
N ILE A 160 -3.72 1.39 6.65
CA ILE A 160 -3.45 -0.03 6.42
C ILE A 160 -1.98 -0.17 6.02
N LEU A 161 -1.16 -0.66 6.94
CA LEU A 161 0.24 -0.97 6.71
C LEU A 161 0.35 -2.23 5.86
N LEU A 162 1.17 -2.15 4.81
CA LEU A 162 1.43 -3.26 3.91
C LEU A 162 2.88 -3.72 4.04
N CYS A 163 3.06 -5.02 4.14
CA CYS A 163 4.36 -5.68 4.23
C CYS A 163 5.17 -5.29 5.49
N SER A 164 4.48 -5.10 6.62
CA SER A 164 5.14 -4.94 7.93
C SER A 164 5.85 -6.22 8.35
N TYR A 165 7.00 -6.10 9.01
CA TYR A 165 7.59 -7.22 9.73
C TYR A 165 6.81 -7.48 11.02
N TYR A 166 6.94 -8.70 11.56
CA TYR A 166 6.20 -9.15 12.75
C TYR A 166 6.29 -8.18 13.93
N ARG A 167 7.50 -7.71 14.28
CA ARG A 167 7.69 -6.79 15.42
C ARG A 167 7.10 -5.41 15.14
N GLU A 168 7.20 -4.93 13.91
CA GLU A 168 6.65 -3.64 13.49
C GLU A 168 5.13 -3.66 13.57
N ALA A 169 4.49 -4.73 13.08
CA ALA A 169 3.04 -4.89 13.14
C ALA A 169 2.52 -4.90 14.59
N ILE A 170 3.15 -5.68 15.49
CA ILE A 170 2.76 -5.72 16.91
C ILE A 170 2.91 -4.35 17.58
N GLU A 171 3.92 -3.58 17.19
CA GLU A 171 4.17 -2.29 17.80
C GLU A 171 3.24 -1.20 17.26
N LEU A 172 3.04 -1.14 15.95
CA LEU A 172 2.26 -0.10 15.29
C LEU A 172 0.74 -0.32 15.45
N CYS A 173 0.26 -1.57 15.42
CA CYS A 173 -1.16 -1.87 15.60
C CYS A 173 -1.69 -1.64 17.02
N LYS A 174 -0.85 -1.20 17.97
CA LYS A 174 -1.31 -0.67 19.27
C LYS A 174 -2.03 0.67 19.13
N MET A 175 -1.82 1.37 18.02
CA MET A 175 -2.52 2.61 17.70
C MET A 175 -3.86 2.31 17.04
N GLU A 176 -4.95 2.91 17.53
CA GLU A 176 -6.33 2.58 17.12
C GLU A 176 -6.64 2.78 15.63
N ASN A 177 -5.89 3.65 14.97
CA ASN A 177 -6.07 3.98 13.57
C ASN A 177 -5.12 3.22 12.62
N ILE A 178 -4.29 2.32 13.15
CA ILE A 178 -3.36 1.50 12.37
C ILE A 178 -3.86 0.05 12.29
N TYR A 179 -3.84 -0.49 11.08
CA TYR A 179 -4.12 -1.88 10.74
C TYR A 179 -2.93 -2.41 9.93
N SER A 180 -2.70 -3.72 9.90
CA SER A 180 -1.64 -4.32 9.08
C SER A 180 -2.15 -5.51 8.28
N ASP A 181 -1.62 -5.67 7.06
CA ASP A 181 -1.67 -6.95 6.36
C ASP A 181 -0.70 -7.95 7.00
N ILE A 182 -0.67 -9.19 6.48
CA ILE A 182 0.19 -10.27 6.98
C ILE A 182 1.23 -10.74 5.97
N SER A 183 1.43 -10.00 4.86
CA SER A 183 2.20 -10.47 3.70
C SER A 183 3.70 -10.66 3.98
N PHE A 184 4.25 -9.93 4.96
CA PHE A 184 5.66 -10.05 5.42
C PHE A 184 5.76 -10.51 6.89
N ILE A 185 4.65 -10.99 7.46
CA ILE A 185 4.63 -11.51 8.82
C ILE A 185 4.87 -13.01 8.79
N GLU A 186 6.15 -13.37 8.68
CA GLU A 186 6.60 -14.75 8.70
C GLU A 186 6.85 -15.22 10.14
N ASN A 187 5.90 -15.97 10.71
CA ASN A 187 6.06 -16.59 12.02
C ASN A 187 5.41 -17.99 12.03
N TYR A 188 5.86 -18.86 12.93
CA TYR A 188 5.19 -20.13 13.17
C TYR A 188 3.77 -19.85 13.70
N LYS A 189 2.76 -20.29 12.93
CA LYS A 189 1.33 -20.02 13.19
C LYS A 189 0.99 -18.51 13.26
N THR A 190 1.44 -17.71 12.27
CA THR A 190 1.26 -16.25 12.16
C THR A 190 -0.05 -15.72 12.75
N ILE A 191 -1.22 -16.18 12.28
CA ILE A 191 -2.53 -15.67 12.77
C ILE A 191 -2.71 -15.90 14.26
N LYS A 192 -2.44 -17.11 14.74
CA LYS A 192 -2.56 -17.43 16.17
C LYS A 192 -1.64 -16.56 17.00
N THR A 193 -0.43 -16.31 16.52
CA THR A 193 0.56 -15.51 17.22
C THR A 193 0.16 -14.04 17.29
N LEU A 194 -0.36 -13.47 16.19
CA LEU A 194 -0.84 -12.09 16.15
C LEU A 194 -2.05 -11.86 17.06
N LEU A 195 -2.96 -12.82 17.17
CA LEU A 195 -4.16 -12.68 18.02
C LEU A 195 -3.89 -12.73 19.53
N ASN A 196 -2.66 -13.02 19.96
CA ASN A 196 -2.27 -13.01 21.37
C ASN A 196 -1.68 -11.67 21.84
N TYR A 197 -1.62 -10.67 20.96
CA TYR A 197 -1.12 -9.31 21.22
C TYR A 197 -2.16 -8.29 20.77
#